data_AF-I6ZXR3-F1
#
_entry.id   AF-I6ZXR3-F1
#
_cell.length_a   1.000
_cell.length_b   1.000
_cell.length_c   1.000
_cell.angle_alpha   90.00
_cell.angle_beta   90.00
_cell.angle_gamma   90.00
#
_symmetry.space_group_name_H-M   'P 1'
#
loop_
_entity.id
_entity.type
_entity.pdbx_description
1 polymer ?
#
loop_
_entity_poly.entity_id
_entity_poly.type
_entity_poly.pdbx_seq_one_letter_code
_entity_poly.pdbx_strand_id
1 'polypeptide(L)'
;MGINLFRANAIEAKRNNVTNELVNLAAMAQQYYLKPRALGGGARSFVGWSIPEELKLTANGNYRIETIGQDSVVIIGTGNEVVTGNDSVKVKISVGATSFKTIVIN
;
A
#
# COMPACT_ATOMS: atom_id res chain seq x y z
N MET A 1 -26.09 19.43 10.38
CA MET A 1 -24.74 19.71 9.84
C MET A 1 -23.59 19.09 10.65
N GLY A 2 -23.83 18.32 11.72
CA GLY A 2 -22.74 17.67 12.50
C GLY A 2 -22.31 16.31 11.95
N ILE A 3 -23.27 15.47 11.54
CA ILE A 3 -23.05 14.08 11.09
C ILE A 3 -22.12 13.91 9.88
N ASN A 4 -22.09 14.88 8.96
CA ASN A 4 -21.19 14.81 7.80
C ASN A 4 -19.73 15.08 8.17
N LEU A 5 -19.46 15.90 9.20
CA LEU A 5 -18.09 16.22 9.61
C LEU A 5 -17.42 15.03 10.28
N PHE A 6 -18.13 14.28 11.12
CA PHE A 6 -17.61 13.06 11.76
C PHE A 6 -17.27 11.98 10.73
N ARG A 7 -18.12 11.84 9.69
CA ARG A 7 -17.88 10.92 8.58
C ARG A 7 -16.67 11.35 7.74
N ALA A 8 -16.58 12.62 7.37
CA ALA A 8 -15.44 13.18 6.64
C ALA A 8 -14.11 12.92 7.36
N ASN A 9 -14.07 13.16 8.67
CA ASN A 9 -12.88 12.90 9.50
C ASN A 9 -12.53 11.41 9.55
N ALA A 10 -13.52 10.52 9.70
CA ALA A 10 -13.27 9.07 9.69
C ALA A 10 -12.68 8.60 8.35
N ILE A 11 -13.19 9.11 7.23
CA ILE A 11 -12.70 8.79 5.88
C ILE A 11 -11.25 9.26 5.70
N GLU A 12 -10.95 10.49 6.12
CA GLU A 12 -9.62 11.05 6.00
C GLU A 12 -8.61 10.32 6.89
N ALA A 13 -8.98 9.99 8.13
CA ALA A 13 -8.18 9.18 9.03
C ALA A 13 -7.89 7.79 8.44
N LYS A 14 -8.89 7.15 7.83
CA LYS A 14 -8.72 5.86 7.14
C LYS A 14 -7.80 5.99 5.93
N ARG A 15 -7.96 7.03 5.12
CA ARG A 15 -7.06 7.30 3.98
C ARG A 15 -5.62 7.47 4.45
N ASN A 16 -5.40 8.19 5.53
CA ASN A 16 -4.09 8.36 6.13
C ASN A 16 -3.51 7.02 6.64
N ASN A 17 -4.31 6.20 7.32
CA ASN A 17 -3.89 4.88 7.77
C ASN A 17 -3.49 3.97 6.60
N VAL A 18 -4.33 3.88 5.56
CA VAL A 18 -4.05 3.06 4.36
C VAL A 18 -2.80 3.53 3.65
N THR A 19 -2.61 4.86 3.55
CA THR A 19 -1.40 5.44 2.97
C THR A 19 -0.17 5.09 3.80
N ASN A 20 -0.26 5.16 5.13
CA ASN A 20 0.86 4.88 6.01
C ASN A 20 1.30 3.41 5.94
N GLU A 21 0.36 2.48 5.86
CA GLU A 21 0.67 1.05 5.66
C GLU A 21 1.29 0.78 4.29
N LEU A 22 0.79 1.43 3.23
CA LEU A 22 1.40 1.35 1.89
C LEU A 22 2.82 1.90 1.87
N VAL A 23 3.09 3.00 2.58
CA VAL A 23 4.44 3.56 2.72
C VAL A 23 5.35 2.59 3.48
N ASN A 24 4.85 1.94 4.53
CA ASN A 24 5.59 0.91 5.24
C ASN A 24 5.94 -0.29 4.34
N LEU A 25 4.96 -0.77 3.56
CA LEU A 25 5.16 -1.81 2.54
C LEU A 25 6.17 -1.39 1.47
N ALA A 26 6.12 -0.15 1.02
CA ALA A 26 7.09 0.39 0.08
C ALA A 26 8.51 0.39 0.64
N ALA A 27 8.69 0.80 1.91
CA ALA A 27 9.98 0.76 2.58
C ALA A 27 10.52 -0.68 2.65
N MET A 28 9.68 -1.67 2.99
CA MET A 28 10.08 -3.09 2.99
C MET A 28 10.44 -3.61 1.60
N ALA A 29 9.69 -3.23 0.57
CA ALA A 29 10.00 -3.58 -0.81
C ALA A 29 11.36 -3.00 -1.24
N GLN A 30 11.64 -1.74 -0.91
CA GLN A 30 12.91 -1.08 -1.19
C GLN A 30 14.08 -1.75 -0.46
N GLN A 31 13.88 -2.11 0.81
CA GLN A 31 14.89 -2.87 1.56
C GLN A 31 15.18 -4.22 0.92
N TYR A 32 14.16 -4.94 0.44
CA TYR A 32 14.34 -6.17 -0.31
C TYR A 32 15.13 -5.94 -1.61
N TYR A 33 14.77 -4.92 -2.37
CA TYR A 33 15.46 -4.57 -3.62
C TYR A 33 16.96 -4.29 -3.40
N LEU A 34 17.31 -3.55 -2.34
CA LEU A 34 18.70 -3.23 -2.01
C LEU A 34 19.47 -4.42 -1.44
N LYS A 35 18.79 -5.35 -0.77
CA LYS A 35 19.42 -6.51 -0.14
C LYS A 35 19.96 -7.48 -1.22
N PRO A 36 21.20 -7.97 -1.09
CA PRO A 36 21.76 -8.96 -2.02
C PRO A 36 20.99 -10.29 -1.98
N ARG A 37 20.93 -11.00 -3.12
CA ARG A 37 20.32 -12.34 -3.22
C ARG A 37 20.97 -13.35 -2.28
N ALA A 38 22.27 -13.24 -2.04
CA ALA A 38 23.01 -14.08 -1.10
C ALA A 38 22.49 -13.97 0.36
N LEU A 39 21.79 -12.87 0.70
CA LEU A 39 21.20 -12.64 2.03
C LEU A 39 19.66 -12.73 2.02
N GLY A 40 19.08 -13.34 0.97
CA GLY A 40 17.64 -13.47 0.79
C GLY A 40 16.93 -12.21 0.29
N GLY A 41 17.66 -11.30 -0.36
CA GLY A 41 17.10 -10.10 -0.98
C GLY A 41 16.84 -10.24 -2.49
N GLY A 42 16.50 -9.12 -3.12
CA GLY A 42 16.16 -9.02 -4.52
C GLY A 42 17.34 -8.82 -5.48
N ALA A 43 18.50 -8.38 -4.97
CA ALA A 43 19.66 -7.98 -5.77
C ALA A 43 19.28 -7.04 -6.93
N ARG A 44 18.68 -5.90 -6.60
CA ARG A 44 18.15 -4.93 -7.57
C ARG A 44 16.99 -5.49 -8.41
N SER A 45 16.18 -6.33 -7.81
CA SER A 45 14.94 -6.83 -8.40
C SER A 45 13.84 -6.86 -7.35
N PHE A 46 12.65 -6.38 -7.66
CA PHE A 46 11.48 -6.65 -6.81
C PHE A 46 10.91 -8.05 -7.06
N VAL A 47 11.35 -8.76 -8.11
CA VAL A 47 10.89 -10.12 -8.40
C VAL A 47 11.21 -11.05 -7.22
N GLY A 48 10.16 -11.66 -6.65
CA GLY A 48 10.25 -12.50 -5.45
C GLY A 48 9.86 -11.79 -4.16
N TRP A 49 9.70 -10.47 -4.17
CA TRP A 49 9.12 -9.75 -3.04
C TRP A 49 7.63 -10.07 -2.92
N SER A 50 7.15 -10.23 -1.69
CA SER A 50 5.75 -10.49 -1.38
C SER A 50 5.34 -9.71 -0.14
N ILE A 51 4.07 -9.29 -0.09
CA ILE A 51 3.50 -8.63 1.08
C ILE A 51 3.36 -9.67 2.20
N PRO A 52 3.83 -9.38 3.44
CA PRO A 52 3.60 -10.23 4.60
C PRO A 52 2.10 -10.48 4.82
N GLU A 53 1.70 -11.70 5.18
CA GLU A 53 0.27 -12.04 5.31
C GLU A 53 -0.45 -11.18 6.35
N GLU A 54 0.24 -10.82 7.43
CA GLU A 54 -0.23 -9.89 8.46
C GLU A 54 -0.54 -8.48 7.93
N LEU A 55 0.10 -8.06 6.83
CA LEU A 55 -0.12 -6.77 6.17
C LEU A 55 -0.97 -6.89 4.91
N LYS A 56 -1.31 -8.10 4.44
CA LYS A 56 -2.26 -8.27 3.34
C LYS A 56 -3.66 -7.89 3.77
N LEU A 57 -4.07 -8.26 4.99
CA LEU A 57 -5.39 -7.94 5.51
C LEU A 57 -5.25 -7.36 6.92
N THR A 58 -5.49 -6.06 7.04
CA THR A 58 -5.42 -5.36 8.32
C THR A 58 -6.78 -4.76 8.66
N ALA A 59 -6.91 -4.26 9.89
CA ALA A 59 -8.13 -3.57 10.33
C ALA A 59 -8.44 -2.30 9.51
N ASN A 60 -7.47 -1.76 8.78
CA ASN A 60 -7.66 -0.58 7.95
C ASN A 60 -8.07 -0.94 6.51
N GLY A 61 -7.60 -2.06 5.97
CA GLY A 61 -7.86 -2.43 4.58
C GLY A 61 -7.17 -3.72 4.13
N ASN A 62 -7.36 -4.01 2.84
CA ASN A 62 -6.75 -5.14 2.14
C ASN A 62 -5.69 -4.63 1.16
N TYR A 63 -4.48 -5.17 1.24
CA TYR A 63 -3.31 -4.79 0.46
C TYR A 63 -2.88 -5.95 -0.42
N ARG A 64 -2.73 -5.67 -1.71
CA ARG A 64 -2.28 -6.68 -2.69
C ARG A 64 -1.32 -6.06 -3.69
N ILE A 65 -0.45 -6.91 -4.24
CA ILE A 65 0.44 -6.54 -5.33
C ILE A 65 -0.39 -6.58 -6.61
N GLU A 66 -0.43 -5.47 -7.34
CA GLU A 66 -1.07 -5.39 -8.64
C GLU A 66 -0.10 -5.75 -9.76
N THR A 67 1.17 -5.34 -9.64
CA THR A 67 2.21 -5.64 -10.62
C THR A 67 3.57 -5.70 -9.93
N ILE A 68 4.38 -6.68 -10.31
CA ILE A 68 5.75 -6.82 -9.82
C ILE A 68 6.69 -6.91 -11.01
N GLY A 69 7.62 -5.96 -11.08
CA GLY A 69 8.66 -5.89 -12.09
C GLY A 69 10.03 -6.02 -11.47
N GLN A 70 11.07 -5.97 -12.29
CA GLN A 70 12.44 -5.92 -11.79
C GLN A 70 12.74 -4.58 -11.12
N ASP A 71 12.38 -3.48 -11.78
CA ASP A 71 12.72 -2.11 -11.33
C ASP A 71 11.61 -1.40 -10.54
N SER A 72 10.40 -1.96 -10.53
CA SER A 72 9.26 -1.39 -9.81
C SER A 72 8.25 -2.42 -9.35
N VAL A 73 7.56 -2.16 -8.23
CA VAL A 73 6.40 -2.91 -7.75
C VAL A 73 5.23 -1.97 -7.49
N VAL A 74 4.03 -2.36 -7.94
CA VAL A 74 2.79 -1.63 -7.73
C VAL A 74 1.94 -2.37 -6.72
N ILE A 75 1.59 -1.69 -5.63
CA ILE A 75 0.79 -2.22 -4.54
C ILE A 75 -0.50 -1.41 -4.46
N ILE A 76 -1.63 -2.07 -4.27
CA ILE A 76 -2.94 -1.45 -4.08
C ILE A 76 -3.49 -1.83 -2.71
N GLY A 77 -3.77 -0.81 -1.91
CA GLY A 77 -4.51 -0.87 -0.65
C GLY A 77 -5.95 -0.46 -0.86
N THR A 78 -6.89 -1.30 -0.41
CA THR A 78 -8.32 -1.04 -0.46
C THR A 78 -8.82 -0.93 0.98
N GLY A 79 -9.22 0.27 1.39
CA GLY A 79 -9.82 0.51 2.70
C GLY A 79 -11.13 -0.25 2.85
N ASN A 80 -11.34 -0.89 4.00
CA ASN A 80 -12.49 -1.79 4.19
C ASN A 80 -13.82 -1.05 4.46
N GLU A 81 -13.78 0.24 4.80
CA GLU A 81 -15.00 1.00 5.09
C GLU A 81 -15.62 1.60 3.82
N VAL A 82 -16.87 1.24 3.58
CA VAL A 82 -17.72 1.80 2.52
C VAL A 82 -18.09 3.21 2.93
N VAL A 83 -17.56 4.19 2.20
CA VAL A 83 -17.71 5.61 2.53
C VAL A 83 -19.12 6.11 2.18
N THR A 84 -19.63 5.63 1.04
CA THR A 84 -20.98 5.90 0.54
C THR A 84 -21.34 4.87 -0.54
N GLY A 85 -22.44 4.15 -0.38
CA GLY A 85 -23.17 3.46 -1.46
C GLY A 85 -22.51 2.28 -2.20
N ASN A 86 -21.18 2.13 -2.13
CA ASN A 86 -20.34 0.98 -2.50
C ASN A 86 -18.87 1.37 -2.74
N ASP A 87 -18.50 2.66 -2.64
CA ASP A 87 -17.11 3.09 -2.90
C ASP A 87 -16.23 3.04 -1.66
N SER A 88 -15.26 2.14 -1.73
CA SER A 88 -14.14 2.00 -0.80
C SER A 88 -12.97 2.88 -1.22
N VAL A 89 -12.27 3.48 -0.25
CA VAL A 89 -11.03 4.24 -0.53
C VAL A 89 -9.98 3.28 -1.08
N LYS A 90 -9.57 3.45 -2.34
CA LYS A 90 -8.45 2.70 -2.92
C LYS A 90 -7.23 3.61 -3.00
N VAL A 91 -6.08 3.11 -2.61
CA VAL A 91 -4.80 3.82 -2.71
C VAL A 91 -3.82 2.90 -3.40
N LYS A 92 -3.20 3.39 -4.45
CA LYS A 92 -2.16 2.70 -5.21
C LYS A 92 -0.82 3.33 -4.88
N ILE A 93 0.19 2.53 -4.61
CA ILE A 93 1.57 2.99 -4.47
C ILE A 93 2.45 2.25 -5.48
N SER A 94 3.21 3.01 -6.26
CA SER A 94 4.21 2.48 -7.18
C SER A 94 5.58 2.70 -6.56
N VAL A 95 6.25 1.62 -6.21
CA VAL A 95 7.53 1.63 -5.50
C VAL A 95 8.63 1.28 -6.50
N GLY A 96 9.63 2.14 -6.62
CA GLY A 96 10.86 1.91 -7.34
C GLY A 96 12.05 1.81 -6.38
N ALA A 97 13.25 1.65 -6.93
CA ALA A 97 14.49 1.42 -6.18
C ALA A 97 14.73 2.39 -5.01
N THR A 98 14.46 3.68 -5.21
CA THR A 98 14.71 4.76 -4.22
C THR A 98 13.53 5.70 -4.03
N SER A 99 12.50 5.60 -4.87
CA SER A 99 11.33 6.48 -4.83
C SER A 99 10.06 5.67 -4.83
N PHE A 100 8.99 6.20 -4.25
CA PHE A 100 7.65 5.65 -4.38
C PHE A 100 6.66 6.76 -4.71
N LYS A 101 5.58 6.41 -5.41
CA LYS A 101 4.52 7.34 -5.83
C LYS A 101 3.18 6.80 -5.38
N THR A 102 2.47 7.55 -4.54
CA THR A 102 1.11 7.23 -4.11
C THR A 102 0.09 7.93 -5.01
N ILE A 103 -0.97 7.22 -5.37
CA ILE A 103 -2.10 7.69 -6.17
C ILE A 103 -3.36 7.19 -5.47
N VAL A 104 -4.21 8.11 -5.03
CA VAL A 104 -5.52 7.74 -4.48
C VAL A 104 -6.49 7.52 -5.63
N ILE A 105 -7.11 6.34 -5.66
CA ILE A 105 -8.14 5.95 -6.62
C ILE A 105 -9.47 6.06 -5.89
N ASN A 106 -10.29 7.04 -6.28
CA ASN A 106 -11.64 7.20 -5.76
C ASN A 106 -12.63 6.59 -6.75
#